data_AF-A0A7X4IXQ3-F1
#
_entry.id   AF-A0A7X4IXQ3-F1
#
_cell.length_a   1.000
_cell.length_b   1.000
_cell.length_c   1.000
_cell.angle_alpha   90.00
_cell.angle_beta   90.00
_cell.angle_gamma   90.00
#
_symmetry.space_group_name_H-M   'P 1'
#
loop_
_entity.id
_entity.type
_entity.pdbx_description
1 polymer ?
#
loop_
_entity_poly.entity_id
_entity_poly.type
_entity_poly.pdbx_seq_one_letter_code
_entity_poly.pdbx_strand_id
1 'polypeptide(L)'
;MLVFRPERRRRTRRSPRFQREAQDMDFRDSPAQAEWRVQVQDFLRDYCPQEIRGKFPMGRPEEEKPLWEAWRVALAERGWIAPAWPSEYGGAGMTPMDQFILSQEFAEAGAPRLGGLGLMMLGPTLIEHGTE
;
A
#
# COMPACT_ATOMS: atom_id res chain seq x y z
N MET A 1 14.02 41.38 -64.70
CA MET A 1 12.64 41.72 -64.23
C MET A 1 11.94 40.37 -64.09
N LEU A 2 11.74 39.75 -62.92
CA LEU A 2 11.04 40.17 -61.71
C LEU A 2 11.67 39.45 -60.49
N VAL A 3 11.77 40.16 -59.36
CA VAL A 3 12.37 39.70 -58.11
C VAL A 3 11.31 38.97 -57.27
N PHE A 4 11.53 37.69 -56.95
CA PHE A 4 10.73 36.93 -55.99
C PHE A 4 11.15 37.33 -54.57
N ARG A 5 10.24 37.90 -53.78
CA ARG A 5 10.51 38.36 -52.42
C ARG A 5 9.86 37.39 -51.43
N PRO A 6 10.61 36.66 -50.58
CA PRO A 6 10.01 35.72 -49.65
C PRO A 6 9.43 36.43 -48.42
N GLU A 7 8.25 35.95 -48.03
CA GLU A 7 7.42 36.33 -46.89
C GLU A 7 8.22 36.43 -45.57
N ARG A 8 8.03 37.53 -44.82
CA ARG A 8 8.58 37.66 -43.46
C ARG A 8 7.82 36.74 -42.51
N ARG A 9 8.42 35.60 -42.13
CA ARG A 9 7.95 34.79 -40.98
C ARG A 9 8.04 35.64 -39.71
N ARG A 10 6.90 35.96 -39.11
CA ARG A 10 6.81 36.58 -37.78
C ARG A 10 7.51 35.65 -36.78
N ARG A 11 8.59 36.13 -36.16
CA ARG A 11 9.19 35.51 -34.97
C ARG A 11 8.12 35.54 -33.87
N THR A 12 7.49 34.41 -33.59
CA THR A 12 6.73 34.23 -32.35
C THR A 12 7.75 34.19 -31.22
N ARG A 13 7.78 35.28 -30.44
CA ARG A 13 8.54 35.38 -29.20
C ARG A 13 7.97 34.34 -28.24
N ARG A 14 8.62 33.19 -28.07
CA ARG A 14 8.26 32.21 -27.03
C ARG A 14 8.35 32.94 -25.69
N SER A 15 7.21 33.09 -25.03
CA SER A 15 7.11 33.58 -23.66
C SER A 15 7.81 32.61 -22.71
N PRO A 16 8.40 33.11 -21.60
CA PRO A 16 9.10 32.26 -20.65
C PRO A 16 8.06 31.49 -19.83
N ARG A 17 7.60 30.35 -20.35
CA ARG A 17 6.83 29.39 -19.56
C ARG A 17 7.77 28.74 -18.56
N PHE A 18 7.49 28.97 -17.27
CA PHE A 18 7.89 28.21 -16.09
C PHE A 18 8.98 27.15 -16.32
N GLN A 19 10.22 27.50 -16.03
CA GLN A 19 11.25 26.52 -15.71
C GLN A 19 10.94 25.98 -14.30
N ARG A 20 9.99 25.04 -14.18
CA ARG A 20 10.06 24.09 -13.07
C ARG A 20 11.14 23.10 -13.47
N GLU A 21 12.26 23.07 -12.76
CA GLU A 21 13.10 21.89 -12.74
C GLU A 21 12.16 20.71 -12.47
N ALA A 22 12.06 19.79 -13.41
CA ALA A 22 11.44 18.51 -13.15
C ALA A 22 12.33 17.85 -12.10
N GLN A 23 11.98 18.02 -10.83
CA GLN A 23 12.47 17.13 -9.79
C GLN A 23 12.02 15.74 -10.24
N ASP A 24 12.99 14.92 -10.65
CA ASP A 24 12.73 13.58 -11.15
C ASP A 24 12.06 12.80 -10.01
N MET A 25 10.85 12.30 -10.27
CA MET A 25 10.10 11.56 -9.26
C MET A 25 10.76 10.20 -9.04
N ASP A 26 11.40 10.01 -7.88
CA ASP A 26 11.99 8.74 -7.49
C ASP A 26 10.95 7.87 -6.78
N PHE A 27 10.59 6.75 -7.41
CA PHE A 27 9.61 5.78 -6.89
C PHE A 27 10.26 4.57 -6.20
N ARG A 28 11.59 4.57 -6.04
CA ARG A 28 12.29 3.47 -5.39
C ARG A 28 12.15 3.55 -3.88
N ASP A 29 12.15 2.39 -3.25
CA ASP A 29 12.22 2.30 -1.80
C ASP A 29 13.52 2.93 -1.28
N SER A 30 13.42 3.65 -0.16
CA SER A 30 14.58 3.98 0.67
C SER A 30 15.19 2.72 1.29
N PRO A 31 16.43 2.75 1.81
CA PRO A 31 17.04 1.59 2.45
C PRO A 31 16.19 1.00 3.58
N ALA A 32 15.59 1.84 4.43
CA ALA A 32 14.71 1.39 5.51
C ALA A 32 13.41 0.74 4.98
N GLN A 33 12.86 1.27 3.88
CA GLN A 33 11.68 0.69 3.22
C GLN A 33 12.00 -0.67 2.58
N ALA A 34 13.19 -0.82 1.99
CA ALA A 34 13.65 -2.08 1.44
C ALA A 34 13.87 -3.14 2.54
N GLU A 35 14.45 -2.75 3.68
CA GLU A 35 14.57 -3.63 4.85
C GLU A 35 13.20 -4.04 5.39
N TRP A 36 12.25 -3.12 5.47
CA TRP A 36 10.87 -3.42 5.87
C TRP A 36 10.21 -4.41 4.90
N ARG A 37 10.39 -4.21 3.58
CA ARG A 37 9.86 -5.13 2.57
C ARG A 37 10.37 -6.55 2.77
N VAL A 38 11.67 -6.72 3.02
CA VAL A 38 12.27 -8.03 3.32
C VAL A 38 11.64 -8.66 4.57
N GLN A 39 11.41 -7.89 5.64
CA GLN A 39 10.74 -8.39 6.84
C GLN A 39 9.31 -8.88 6.56
N VAL A 40 8.56 -8.16 5.72
CA VAL A 40 7.22 -8.58 5.30
C VAL A 40 7.28 -9.86 4.47
N GLN A 41 8.23 -9.95 3.53
CA GLN A 41 8.43 -11.14 2.70
C GLN A 41 8.78 -12.37 3.54
N ASP A 42 9.70 -12.21 4.49
CA ASP A 42 10.10 -13.26 5.43
C ASP A 42 8.90 -13.74 6.25
N PHE A 43 8.11 -12.80 6.79
CA PHE A 43 6.89 -13.13 7.50
C PHE A 43 5.89 -13.91 6.64
N LEU A 44 5.64 -13.46 5.42
CA LEU A 44 4.69 -14.13 4.51
C LEU A 44 5.16 -15.53 4.13
N ARG A 45 6.47 -15.73 3.95
CA ARG A 45 7.05 -17.04 3.71
C ARG A 45 6.86 -17.97 4.91
N ASP A 46 7.11 -17.46 6.11
CA ASP A 46 7.20 -18.31 7.30
C ASP A 46 5.82 -18.59 7.94
N TYR A 47 4.85 -17.68 7.76
CA TYR A 47 3.56 -17.75 8.47
C TYR A 47 2.32 -17.80 7.59
N CYS A 48 2.35 -17.41 6.30
CA CYS A 48 1.16 -17.49 5.44
C CYS A 48 1.04 -18.91 4.85
N PRO A 49 0.04 -19.71 5.25
CA PRO A 49 -0.14 -21.05 4.68
C PRO A 49 -0.35 -20.98 3.17
N GLN A 50 0.33 -21.85 2.43
CA GLN A 50 0.32 -21.84 0.97
C GLN A 50 -1.08 -22.15 0.42
N GLU A 51 -1.83 -22.99 1.12
CA GLU A 51 -3.16 -23.50 0.75
C GLU A 51 -4.22 -22.41 0.76
N ILE A 52 -4.02 -21.32 1.51
CA ILE A 52 -4.97 -20.21 1.59
C ILE A 52 -4.57 -19.01 0.73
N ARG A 53 -3.40 -19.06 0.06
CA ARG A 53 -2.99 -17.99 -0.87
C ARG A 53 -3.93 -17.94 -2.08
N GLY A 54 -4.28 -16.72 -2.49
CA GLY A 54 -5.23 -16.43 -3.55
C GLY A 54 -6.71 -16.63 -3.15
N LYS A 55 -6.99 -17.04 -1.91
CA LYS A 55 -8.36 -17.25 -1.42
C LYS A 55 -8.90 -16.02 -0.69
N PHE A 56 -10.22 -15.93 -0.63
CA PHE A 56 -10.90 -14.92 0.17
C PHE A 56 -11.34 -15.51 1.51
N PRO A 57 -11.38 -14.72 2.59
CA PRO A 57 -11.78 -15.20 3.92
C PRO A 57 -13.28 -15.53 4.04
N MET A 58 -14.09 -15.38 2.98
CA MET A 58 -15.52 -15.69 2.97
C MET A 58 -15.79 -17.03 2.28
N GLY A 59 -16.76 -17.80 2.79
CA GLY A 59 -17.17 -19.07 2.16
C GLY A 59 -16.11 -20.18 2.22
N ARG A 60 -15.28 -20.17 3.27
CA ARG A 60 -14.16 -21.11 3.46
C ARG A 60 -14.67 -22.51 3.81
N PRO A 61 -14.07 -23.58 3.27
CA PRO A 61 -14.31 -24.95 3.73
C PRO A 61 -13.97 -25.12 5.22
N GLU A 62 -14.69 -25.99 5.94
CA GLU A 62 -14.49 -26.20 7.39
C GLU A 62 -13.11 -26.80 7.68
N GLU A 63 -12.59 -27.63 6.77
CA GLU A 63 -11.26 -28.25 6.86
C GLU A 63 -10.12 -27.22 6.83
N GLU A 64 -10.32 -26.04 6.26
CA GLU A 64 -9.30 -24.99 6.19
C GLU A 64 -9.31 -24.09 7.44
N LYS A 65 -10.33 -24.20 8.29
CA LYS A 65 -10.49 -23.33 9.46
C LYS A 65 -9.25 -23.25 10.36
N PRO A 66 -8.49 -24.33 10.63
CA PRO A 66 -7.24 -24.24 11.39
C PRO A 66 -6.18 -23.37 10.71
N LEU A 67 -6.07 -23.44 9.37
CA LEU A 67 -5.11 -22.63 8.61
C LEU A 67 -5.46 -21.15 8.67
N TRP A 68 -6.75 -20.84 8.53
CA TRP A 68 -7.24 -19.47 8.64
C TRP A 68 -7.11 -18.90 10.05
N GLU A 69 -7.28 -19.71 11.09
CA GLU A 69 -7.09 -19.28 12.46
C GLU A 69 -5.61 -19.05 12.77
N ALA A 70 -4.72 -19.96 12.34
CA ALA A 70 -3.27 -19.76 12.47
C ALA A 70 -2.82 -18.47 11.76
N TRP A 71 -3.35 -18.22 10.57
CA TRP A 71 -3.08 -16.99 9.84
C TRP A 71 -3.60 -15.75 10.57
N ARG A 72 -4.81 -15.81 11.14
CA ARG A 72 -5.38 -14.73 11.93
C ARG A 72 -4.54 -14.41 13.16
N VAL A 73 -4.10 -15.43 13.89
CA VAL A 73 -3.24 -15.25 15.06
C VAL A 73 -1.91 -14.61 14.66
N ALA A 74 -1.24 -15.12 13.63
CA ALA A 74 0.04 -14.60 13.16
C ALA A 74 -0.01 -13.11 12.77
N LEU A 75 -1.13 -12.65 12.19
CA LEU A 75 -1.37 -11.24 11.88
C LEU A 75 -1.74 -10.42 13.12
N ALA A 76 -2.57 -10.97 14.01
CA ALA A 76 -3.01 -10.29 15.23
C ALA A 76 -1.84 -10.00 16.17
N GLU A 77 -0.91 -10.94 16.33
CA GLU A 77 0.30 -10.79 17.16
C GLU A 77 1.17 -9.60 16.75
N ARG A 78 1.10 -9.18 15.49
CA ARG A 78 1.83 -8.05 14.94
C ARG A 78 0.98 -6.78 14.79
N GLY A 79 -0.32 -6.84 15.10
CA GLY A 79 -1.28 -5.75 14.82
C GLY A 79 -1.59 -5.56 13.33
N TRP A 80 -1.19 -6.50 12.45
CA TRP A 80 -1.28 -6.35 10.98
C TRP A 80 -2.69 -6.58 10.43
N ILE A 81 -3.64 -6.97 11.27
CA ILE A 81 -5.08 -6.93 10.94
C ILE A 81 -5.55 -5.46 10.85
N ALA A 82 -4.98 -4.57 11.67
CA ALA A 82 -5.31 -3.16 11.75
C ALA A 82 -4.04 -2.29 11.63
N PRO A 83 -3.33 -2.33 10.49
CA PRO A 83 -1.98 -1.77 10.40
C PRO A 83 -1.96 -0.25 10.63
N ALA A 84 -3.03 0.45 10.27
CA ALA A 84 -3.17 1.90 10.43
C ALA A 84 -3.55 2.36 11.84
N TRP A 85 -4.10 1.47 12.68
CA TRP A 85 -4.62 1.88 13.98
C TRP A 85 -3.47 2.13 14.96
N PRO A 86 -3.62 3.08 15.89
CA PRO A 86 -2.67 3.26 16.99
C PRO A 86 -2.50 1.98 17.80
N SER A 87 -1.29 1.76 18.34
CA SER A 87 -0.97 0.56 19.10
C SER A 87 -1.78 0.41 20.38
N GLU A 88 -2.20 1.51 21.01
CA GLU A 88 -3.08 1.49 22.19
C GLU A 88 -4.46 0.87 21.91
N TYR A 89 -4.89 0.85 20.64
CA TYR A 89 -6.12 0.20 20.17
C TYR A 89 -5.85 -1.15 19.49
N GLY A 90 -4.66 -1.73 19.68
CA GLY A 90 -4.30 -3.06 19.15
C GLY A 90 -3.85 -3.06 17.69
N GLY A 91 -3.58 -1.89 17.10
CA GLY A 91 -3.01 -1.77 15.75
C GLY A 91 -1.49 -1.76 15.71
N ALA A 92 -0.94 -1.69 14.50
CA ALA A 92 0.51 -1.63 14.29
C ALA A 92 1.07 -0.20 14.22
N GLY A 93 0.22 0.83 14.23
CA GLY A 93 0.64 2.24 14.17
C GLY A 93 1.47 2.59 12.92
N MET A 94 1.30 1.86 11.82
CA MET A 94 2.17 1.95 10.65
C MET A 94 2.02 3.29 9.93
N THR A 95 3.12 3.79 9.40
CA THR A 95 3.11 4.94 8.49
C THR A 95 2.40 4.58 7.18
N PRO A 96 1.91 5.57 6.39
CA PRO A 96 1.29 5.29 5.10
C PRO A 96 2.19 4.51 4.13
N MET A 97 3.50 4.76 4.15
CA MET A 97 4.45 4.03 3.29
C MET A 97 4.65 2.58 3.75
N ASP A 98 4.69 2.33 5.05
CA ASP A 98 4.82 0.96 5.57
C ASP A 98 3.56 0.14 5.28
N GLN A 99 2.38 0.77 5.40
CA GLN A 99 1.10 0.17 5.00
C GLN A 99 1.07 -0.13 3.50
N PHE A 100 1.62 0.75 2.67
CA PHE A 100 1.70 0.55 1.23
C PHE A 100 2.60 -0.65 0.88
N ILE A 101 3.79 -0.72 1.46
CA ILE A 101 4.73 -1.84 1.26
C ILE A 101 4.11 -3.16 1.73
N LEU A 102 3.53 -3.18 2.94
CA LEU A 102 2.78 -4.33 3.45
C LEU A 102 1.68 -4.74 2.46
N SER A 103 1.00 -3.76 1.88
CA SER A 103 -0.08 -4.02 0.93
C SER A 103 0.39 -4.65 -0.36
N GLN A 104 1.50 -4.16 -0.91
CA GLN A 104 2.12 -4.69 -2.12
C GLN A 104 2.56 -6.14 -1.92
N GLU A 105 3.30 -6.42 -0.84
CA GLU A 105 3.82 -7.77 -0.60
C GLU A 105 2.70 -8.80 -0.38
N PHE A 106 1.61 -8.42 0.31
CA PHE A 106 0.45 -9.30 0.43
C PHE A 106 -0.17 -9.60 -0.94
N ALA A 107 -0.28 -8.60 -1.80
CA ALA A 107 -0.83 -8.77 -3.14
C ALA A 107 0.08 -9.67 -3.99
N GLU A 108 1.39 -9.45 -3.97
CA GLU A 108 2.38 -10.23 -4.72
C GLU A 108 2.44 -11.69 -4.24
N ALA A 109 2.39 -11.92 -2.93
CA ALA A 109 2.36 -13.26 -2.36
C ALA A 109 1.00 -13.97 -2.50
N GLY A 110 -0.05 -13.24 -2.93
CA GLY A 110 -1.43 -13.71 -2.86
C GLY A 110 -1.89 -13.98 -1.43
N ALA A 111 -1.29 -13.35 -0.43
CA ALA A 111 -1.63 -13.55 0.96
C ALA A 111 -3.02 -12.96 1.27
N PRO A 112 -3.93 -13.73 1.89
CA PRO A 112 -5.29 -13.25 2.11
C PRO A 112 -5.30 -12.14 3.17
N ARG A 113 -5.90 -11.01 2.82
CA ARG A 113 -6.14 -9.92 3.78
C ARG A 113 -7.23 -10.32 4.76
N LEU A 114 -6.96 -10.04 6.03
CA LEU A 114 -7.96 -10.13 7.09
C LEU A 114 -8.43 -8.73 7.49
N GLY A 115 -9.66 -8.67 7.95
CA GLY A 115 -10.35 -7.42 8.22
C GLY A 115 -11.59 -7.26 7.34
N GLY A 116 -12.55 -6.53 7.86
CA GLY A 116 -13.82 -6.26 7.18
C GLY A 116 -14.25 -4.82 7.40
N LEU A 117 -15.49 -4.52 7.03
CA LEU A 117 -16.07 -3.17 7.18
C LEU A 117 -15.93 -2.62 8.60
N GLY A 118 -15.99 -3.48 9.62
CA GLY A 118 -15.76 -3.08 11.01
C GLY A 118 -14.38 -2.46 11.27
N LEU A 119 -13.32 -3.03 10.69
CA LEU A 119 -11.96 -2.53 10.83
C LEU A 119 -11.65 -1.33 9.93
N MET A 120 -12.27 -1.29 8.75
CA MET A 120 -11.98 -0.26 7.74
C MET A 120 -12.82 1.00 7.91
N MET A 121 -14.02 0.90 8.50
CA MET A 121 -14.96 2.02 8.61
C MET A 121 -15.35 2.32 10.06
N LEU A 122 -15.85 1.30 10.78
CA LEU A 122 -16.42 1.53 12.12
C LEU A 122 -15.34 1.87 13.14
N GLY A 123 -14.25 1.11 13.17
CA GLY A 123 -13.19 1.31 14.17
C GLY A 123 -12.51 2.68 14.08
N PRO A 124 -12.09 3.18 12.91
CA PRO A 124 -11.57 4.55 12.79
C PRO A 124 -12.57 5.61 13.27
N THR A 125 -13.86 5.41 13.00
CA THR A 125 -14.92 6.32 13.48
C THR A 125 -15.00 6.32 15.00
N LEU A 126 -14.92 5.15 15.64
CA LEU A 126 -14.93 5.04 17.11
C LEU A 126 -13.64 5.57 17.74
N ILE A 127 -12.49 5.38 17.11
CA ILE A 127 -11.22 5.92 17.61
C ILE A 127 -11.22 7.44 17.58
N GLU A 128 -11.79 8.05 16.53
CA GLU A 128 -11.82 9.51 16.38
C GLU A 128 -12.95 10.20 17.17
N HIS A 129 -14.11 9.54 17.30
CA HIS A 129 -15.33 10.16 17.84
C HIS A 129 -15.93 9.45 19.06
N GLY A 130 -15.35 8.33 19.47
CA GLY A 130 -15.76 7.61 20.67
C GLY A 130 -15.45 8.40 21.94
N THR A 131 -16.24 8.16 22.97
CA THR A 131 -15.94 8.60 24.33
C THR A 131 -15.28 7.46 25.10
N GLU A 132 -14.33 7.78 25.99
CA GLU A 132 -13.71 6.81 26.91
C GLU A 132 -14.70 6.26 27.96
#